data_AF-A0A2D6RJW3-F1
#
_entry.id   AF-A0A2D6RJW3-F1
#
_cell.length_a   1.000
_cell.length_b   1.000
_cell.length_c   1.000
_cell.angle_alpha   90.00
_cell.angle_beta   90.00
_cell.angle_gamma   90.00
#
_symmetry.space_group_name_H-M   'P 1'
#
loop_
_entity.id
_entity.type
_entity.pdbx_description
1 polymer ?
#
loop_
_entity_poly.entity_id
_entity_poly.type
_entity_poly.pdbx_seq_one_letter_code
_entity_poly.pdbx_strand_id
1 'polypeptide(L)' 'MRVLGAIGVVEAKSAVNMERIQALFVKHGVWIRPFGKLIYLMPPFVSESSHLEQLAKAIEIALDTPDCFNE' A
#
# COMPACT_ATOMS: atom_id res chain seq x y z
N MET A 1 -8.68 -7.13 5.07
CA MET A 1 -8.45 -5.69 5.31
C MET A 1 -9.01 -5.32 6.66
N ARG A 2 -8.35 -4.44 7.41
CA ARG A 2 -8.82 -3.90 8.70
C ARG A 2 -8.68 -2.38 8.70
N VAL A 3 -9.62 -1.67 9.32
CA VAL A 3 -9.64 -0.21 9.38
C VAL A 3 -10.06 0.25 10.77
N LEU A 4 -9.35 1.24 11.32
CA LEU A 4 -9.71 1.93 12.57
C LEU A 4 -9.38 3.42 12.45
N GLY A 5 -10.40 4.26 12.36
CA GLY A 5 -10.20 5.70 12.10
C GLY A 5 -9.44 5.91 10.79
N ALA A 6 -8.37 6.70 10.82
CA ALA A 6 -7.48 6.90 9.66
C ALA A 6 -6.35 5.87 9.56
N ILE A 7 -6.47 4.71 10.20
CA ILE A 7 -5.51 3.61 10.07
C ILE A 7 -6.12 2.55 9.15
N GLY A 8 -5.48 2.27 8.03
CA GLY A 8 -5.87 1.21 7.09
C GLY A 8 -4.76 0.15 6.98
N VAL A 9 -5.13 -1.13 7.05
CA VAL A 9 -4.17 -2.24 6.89
C VAL A 9 -4.72 -3.31 5.95
N VAL A 10 -3.90 -3.68 4.97
CA VAL A 10 -4.07 -4.84 4.11
C VAL A 10 -3.00 -5.87 4.48
N GLU A 11 -3.45 -7.05 4.90
CA GLU A 11 -2.59 -8.20 5.18
C GLU A 11 -2.62 -9.14 3.96
N ALA A 12 -1.46 -9.34 3.36
CA ALA A 12 -1.26 -10.24 2.22
C ALA A 12 -1.01 -11.69 2.69
N LYS A 13 -1.15 -12.65 1.76
CA LYS A 13 -0.93 -14.07 2.06
C LYS A 13 0.56 -14.41 2.27
N SER A 14 1.42 -13.81 1.44
CA SER A 14 2.88 -13.93 1.49
C SER A 14 3.53 -12.59 1.85
N ALA A 15 4.81 -12.62 2.20
CA ALA A 15 5.56 -11.40 2.47
C ALA A 15 5.76 -10.62 1.17
N VAL A 16 5.70 -9.30 1.25
CA VAL A 16 5.95 -8.44 0.09
C VAL A 16 7.44 -8.39 -0.24
N ASN A 17 7.74 -8.27 -1.53
CA ASN A 17 9.06 -7.88 -1.99
C ASN A 17 9.21 -6.36 -1.82
N MET A 18 9.99 -5.95 -0.83
CA MET A 18 10.14 -4.54 -0.46
C MET A 18 10.67 -3.67 -1.59
N GLU A 19 11.65 -4.15 -2.36
CA GLU A 19 12.25 -3.40 -3.46
C GLU A 19 11.22 -3.14 -4.58
N ARG A 20 10.54 -4.20 -5.01
CA ARG A 20 9.59 -4.15 -6.12
C ARG A 20 8.36 -3.32 -5.77
N ILE A 21 7.78 -3.54 -4.60
CA ILE A 21 6.54 -2.87 -4.20
C ILE A 21 6.77 -1.38 -3.94
N GLN A 22 7.90 -0.99 -3.35
CA GLN A 22 8.23 0.42 -3.14
C GLN A 22 8.49 1.14 -4.46
N ALA A 23 9.23 0.53 -5.39
CA ALA A 23 9.44 1.08 -6.72
C ALA A 23 8.11 1.29 -7.45
N LEU A 24 7.17 0.34 -7.32
CA LEU A 24 5.83 0.48 -7.88
C LEU A 24 5.07 1.66 -7.25
N PHE A 25 5.06 1.79 -5.92
CA PHE A 25 4.39 2.91 -5.27
C PHE A 25 4.94 4.27 -5.71
N VAL A 26 6.27 4.42 -5.77
CA VAL A 26 6.91 5.66 -6.24
C VAL A 26 6.52 5.95 -7.68
N LYS A 27 6.47 4.94 -8.56
CA LYS A 27 6.00 5.08 -9.95
C LYS A 27 4.56 5.59 -10.04
N HIS A 28 3.71 5.24 -9.07
CA HIS A 28 2.32 5.71 -8.97
C HIS A 28 2.16 7.01 -8.16
N GLY A 29 3.27 7.68 -7.82
CA GLY A 29 3.26 8.98 -7.16
C GLY A 29 2.89 8.92 -5.68
N VAL A 30 2.98 7.75 -5.04
CA VAL A 30 2.71 7.59 -3.61
C VAL A 30 3.90 6.98 -2.89
N TRP A 31 4.04 7.32 -1.61
CA TRP A 31 5.05 6.71 -0.75
C TRP A 31 4.37 5.87 0.32
N ILE A 32 4.49 4.55 0.19
CA ILE A 32 3.96 3.58 1.16
C ILE A 32 5.12 2.67 1.54
N ARG A 33 5.28 2.41 2.85
CA ARG A 33 6.31 1.52 3.38
C ARG A 33 5.66 0.29 4.01
N PRO A 34 5.53 -0.82 3.27
CA PRO A 34 5.06 -2.08 3.84
C PRO A 34 6.04 -2.67 4.86
N PHE A 35 5.58 -3.71 5.55
CA PHE A 35 6.40 -4.50 6.46
C PHE A 35 5.92 -5.96 6.51
N GLY A 36 6.80 -6.91 6.18
CA GLY A 36 6.44 -8.33 6.16
C GLY A 36 5.29 -8.60 5.20
N LYS A 37 4.13 -9.01 5.75
CA LYS A 37 2.89 -9.23 4.98
C LYS A 37 1.94 -8.03 4.98
N LEU A 38 2.31 -6.93 5.63
CA LEU A 38 1.41 -5.82 5.91
C LEU A 38 1.70 -4.64 5.00
N ILE A 39 0.67 -4.18 4.31
CA ILE A 39 0.62 -2.89 3.63
C ILE A 39 -0.29 -2.00 4.47
N TYR A 40 0.25 -0.96 5.09
CA TYR A 40 -0.49 -0.10 6.02
C TYR A 40 -0.44 1.36 5.60
N LEU A 41 -1.45 2.11 6.02
CA LEU A 41 -1.65 3.52 5.75
C LEU A 41 -2.06 4.24 7.04
N MET A 42 -1.44 5.40 7.25
CA MET A 42 -1.84 6.38 8.27
C MET A 42 -1.75 7.79 7.64
N PRO A 43 -2.64 8.12 6.68
CA PRO A 43 -2.61 9.41 6.00
C PRO A 43 -2.82 10.57 6.98
N PRO A 44 -2.22 11.75 6.73
CA PRO A 44 -2.51 12.95 7.49
C PRO A 44 -4.00 13.30 7.45
N PHE A 45 -4.57 13.80 8.54
CA PHE A 45 -5.99 14.19 8.59
C PHE A 45 -6.36 15.34 7.65
N VAL A 46 -5.37 16.11 7.18
CA VAL A 46 -5.54 17.18 6.20
C VAL A 46 -5.61 16.67 4.75
N SER A 47 -5.49 15.36 4.53
CA SER A 47 -5.50 14.78 3.19
C SER A 47 -6.88 14.90 2.54
N GLU A 48 -6.92 15.44 1.33
CA GLU A 48 -8.10 15.41 0.46
C GLU A 48 -8.48 13.98 0.04
N SER A 49 -9.75 13.77 -0.30
CA SER A 49 -10.27 12.47 -0.76
C SER A 49 -9.51 11.93 -1.98
N SER A 50 -9.10 12.81 -2.90
CA SER A 50 -8.31 12.46 -4.09
C SER A 50 -6.96 11.82 -3.74
N HIS A 51 -6.29 12.30 -2.70
CA HIS A 51 -5.04 11.69 -2.22
C HIS A 51 -5.27 10.30 -1.62
N LEU A 52 -6.39 10.12 -0.90
CA LEU A 52 -6.76 8.82 -0.33
C LEU A 52 -7.09 7.80 -1.42
N GLU A 53 -7.82 8.24 -2.45
CA GLU A 53 -8.11 7.43 -3.64
C GLU A 53 -6.82 7.02 -4.36
N GLN A 54 -5.86 7.92 -4.52
CA GLN A 54 -4.56 7.61 -5.13
C GLN A 54 -3.79 6.55 -4.31
N LEU A 55 -3.75 6.68 -2.98
CA LEU A 55 -3.13 5.69 -2.09
C LEU A 55 -3.81 4.32 -2.21
N ALA A 56 -5.14 4.29 -2.16
CA ALA A 56 -5.91 3.06 -2.29
C ALA A 56 -5.70 2.39 -3.66
N LYS A 57 -5.70 3.18 -4.75
CA LYS A 57 -5.48 2.69 -6.11
C LYS A 57 -4.08 2.09 -6.28
N ALA A 58 -3.06 2.72 -5.70
CA ALA A 58 -1.71 2.19 -5.75
C ALA A 58 -1.60 0.84 -5.02
N ILE A 59 -2.31 0.67 -3.88
CA ILE A 59 -2.36 -0.62 -3.17
C ILE A 59 -3.07 -1.67 -4.03
N GLU A 60 -4.21 -1.35 -4.64
CA GLU A 60 -4.92 -2.27 -5.54
C GLU A 60 -4.00 -2.78 -6.65
N ILE A 61 -3.29 -1.87 -7.33
CA ILE A 61 -2.32 -2.23 -8.38
C ILE A 61 -1.20 -3.13 -7.85
N ALA A 62 -0.68 -2.84 -6.65
CA ALA A 62 0.35 -3.66 -6.02
C ALA A 62 -0.15 -5.08 -5.71
N LEU A 63 -1.40 -5.24 -5.27
CA LEU A 63 -2.01 -6.54 -4.99
C LEU A 63 -2.20 -7.37 -6.27
N ASP A 64 -2.49 -6.70 -7.40
CA ASP A 64 -2.64 -7.33 -8.71
C ASP A 64 -1.30 -7.56 -9.44
N THR A 65 -0.18 -7.17 -8.84
CA THR A 65 1.16 -7.33 -9.40
C THR A 65 1.92 -8.45 -8.68
N PRO A 66 2.03 -9.66 -9.25
CA PRO A 66 2.65 -10.81 -8.59
C PRO A 66 4.10 -10.56 -8.15
N ASP A 67 4.87 -9.81 -8.94
CA ASP A 67 6.27 -9.46 -8.63
C ASP A 67 6.45 -8.65 -7.34
N CYS A 68 5.37 -8.11 -6.77
CA CYS A 68 5.40 -7.41 -5.49
C CYS A 68 5.43 -8.35 -4.28
N PHE A 69 5.38 -9.67 -4.48
CA PHE A 69 5.40 -10.68 -3.43
C PHE A 69 6.61 -11.59 -3.56
N ASN A 70 7.14 -12.01 -2.43
CA ASN A 70 8.17 -13.06 -2.42
C ASN A 70 7.50 -14.40 -2.75
N GLU A 71 8.22 -15.25 -3.48
CA GLU A 71 7.84 -16.64 -3.77
C GLU A 71 7.50 -17.44 -2.50
#